data_AF-A0A285NL81-F1
#
_entry.id   AF-A0A285NL81-F1
#
_cell.length_a   1.000
_cell.length_b   1.000
_cell.length_c   1.000
_cell.angle_alpha   90.00
_cell.angle_beta   90.00
_cell.angle_gamma   90.00
#
_symmetry.space_group_name_H-M   'P 1'
#
loop_
_entity.id
_entity.type
_entity.pdbx_description
1 polymer ?
#
loop_
_entity_poly.entity_id
_entity_poly.type
_entity_poly.pdbx_seq_one_letter_code
_entity_poly.pdbx_strand_id
1 'polypeptide(L)' 'MKKLIQYSSKYSFFVFVLLYLTIRDYPFGDTLQTIADIALLVATIVTIISIVVERRTK' A
#
# COMPACT_ATOMS: atom_id res chain seq x y z
N MET A 1 14.21 -9.95 14.45
CA MET A 1 13.07 -10.11 13.51
C MET A 1 11.92 -9.12 13.73
N LYS A 2 11.42 -8.89 14.96
CA LYS A 2 10.28 -7.98 15.21
C LYS A 2 10.46 -6.53 14.74
N LYS A 3 11.66 -5.95 14.87
CA LYS A 3 11.93 -4.55 14.45
C LYS A 3 11.93 -4.36 12.93
N LEU A 4 12.41 -5.33 12.15
CA LEU A 4 12.44 -5.25 10.68
C LEU A 4 11.03 -5.23 10.08
N ILE A 5 10.10 -6.01 10.66
CA ILE A 5 8.69 -6.03 10.24
C ILE A 5 8.02 -4.67 10.53
N GLN A 6 8.36 -4.05 11.65
CA GLN A 6 7.81 -2.76 12.06
C GLN A 6 8.28 -1.60 11.17
N TYR A 7 9.54 -1.61 10.74
CA TYR A 7 10.07 -0.65 9.76
C TYR A 7 9.56 -0.94 8.34
N SER A 8 9.41 -2.21 7.97
CA SER A 8 8.86 -2.59 6.68
C SER A 8 7.45 -2.03 6.49
N SER A 9 6.56 -2.15 7.50
CA SER A 9 5.17 -1.66 7.41
C SER A 9 5.08 -0.15 7.09
N LYS A 10 5.97 0.67 7.65
CA LYS A 10 5.91 2.13 7.50
C LYS A 10 6.29 2.63 6.11
N TYR A 11 7.21 1.93 5.44
CA TYR A 11 7.67 2.29 4.09
C TYR A 11 7.03 1.44 2.99
N SER A 12 6.44 0.29 3.33
CA SER A 12 5.78 -0.61 2.39
C SER A 12 4.68 0.10 1.60
N PHE A 13 3.88 0.95 2.24
CA PHE A 13 2.82 1.68 1.56
C PHE A 13 3.37 2.61 0.46
N PHE A 14 4.39 3.42 0.78
CA PHE A 14 5.00 4.34 -0.18
C PHE A 14 5.71 3.61 -1.33
N VAL A 15 6.39 2.51 -1.03
CA VAL A 15 7.01 1.65 -2.05
C VAL A 15 5.95 1.04 -2.97
N PHE A 16 4.81 0.61 -2.40
CA PHE A 16 3.69 0.07 -3.17
C PHE A 16 3.05 1.12 -4.08
N VAL A 17 2.89 2.35 -3.59
CA VAL A 17 2.38 3.50 -4.36
C VAL A 17 3.34 3.85 -5.50
N LEU A 18 4.64 3.89 -5.26
CA LEU A 18 5.64 4.16 -6.31
C LEU A 18 5.67 3.06 -7.39
N LEU A 19 5.60 1.79 -6.98
CA LEU A 19 5.48 0.66 -7.90
C LEU A 19 4.18 0.73 -8.72
N TYR A 20 3.07 1.08 -8.07
CA TYR A 20 1.80 1.29 -8.75
C TYR A 20 1.87 2.39 -9.81
N LEU A 21 2.46 3.55 -9.47
CA LEU A 21 2.61 4.65 -10.41
C LEU A 21 3.50 4.29 -11.61
N THR A 22 4.55 3.48 -11.39
CA THR A 22 5.43 3.01 -12.48
C THR A 22 4.78 1.94 -13.37
N ILE A 23 3.88 1.12 -12.82
CA ILE A 23 3.13 0.11 -13.60
C ILE A 23 1.95 0.74 -14.35
N ARG A 24 1.35 1.81 -13.82
CA ARG A 24 0.17 2.48 -14.39
C ARG A 24 0.43 3.09 -15.77
N ASP A 25 1.59 3.69 -15.99
CA ASP A 25 1.97 4.26 -17.29
C ASP A 25 2.52 3.22 -18.27
N TYR A 26 2.72 1.97 -17.83
CA TYR A 26 3.12 0.88 -18.70
C TYR A 26 1.87 0.31 -19.41
N PRO A 27 1.97 -0.11 -20.68
CA PRO A 27 0.85 -0.64 -21.46
C PRO A 27 0.52 -2.08 -21.05
N PHE A 28 0.36 -2.33 -19.75
CA PHE A 28 -0.26 -3.55 -19.27
C PHE A 28 -1.77 -3.42 -19.50
N GLY A 29 -2.37 -4.41 -20.16
CA GLY A 29 -3.79 -4.38 -20.51
C GLY A 29 -4.71 -4.12 -19.31
N ASP A 30 -5.89 -3.58 -19.58
CA ASP A 30 -6.86 -3.03 -18.60
C ASP A 30 -7.07 -3.89 -17.35
N THR A 31 -7.01 -5.21 -17.47
CA THR A 31 -7.18 -6.14 -16.35
C THR A 31 -6.08 -6.04 -15.29
N LEU A 32 -4.81 -5.87 -15.69
CA LEU A 32 -3.69 -5.76 -14.74
C LEU A 32 -3.70 -4.41 -14.01
N GLN A 33 -4.06 -3.35 -14.73
CA GLN A 33 -4.27 -2.03 -14.12
C GLN A 33 -5.40 -2.08 -13.10
N THR A 34 -6.53 -2.71 -13.43
CA THR A 34 -7.66 -2.87 -12.51
C THR A 34 -7.29 -3.63 -11.23
N ILE A 35 -6.52 -4.72 -11.35
CA ILE A 35 -6.05 -5.50 -10.18
C ILE A 35 -5.10 -4.65 -9.31
N ALA A 36 -4.20 -3.89 -9.93
CA ALA A 36 -3.28 -3.00 -9.23
C ALA A 36 -4.02 -1.87 -8.50
N ASP A 37 -5.05 -1.28 -9.13
CA ASP A 37 -5.93 -0.27 -8.53
C ASP A 37 -6.63 -0.81 -7.28
N ILE A 38 -7.21 -2.02 -7.36
CA ILE A 38 -7.88 -2.68 -6.23
C ILE A 38 -6.89 -2.94 -5.09
N ALA A 39 -5.69 -3.44 -5.41
CA ALA A 39 -4.65 -3.69 -4.41
C ALA A 39 -4.22 -2.39 -3.70
N LEU A 40 -4.07 -1.29 -4.44
CA LEU A 40 -3.75 0.03 -3.89
C LEU A 40 -4.86 0.54 -2.97
N LEU A 41 -6.12 0.35 -3.36
CA LEU A 41 -7.28 0.74 -2.56
C LEU A 41 -7.30 -0.01 -1.22
N VAL A 42 -7.12 -1.33 -1.25
CA VAL A 42 -7.05 -2.18 -0.04
C VAL A 42 -5.90 -1.74 0.87
N ALA A 43 -4.70 -1.54 0.30
CA ALA A 43 -3.53 -1.08 1.06
C ALA A 43 -3.77 0.28 1.74
N THR A 44 -4.47 1.18 1.05
CA THR A 44 -4.83 2.50 1.59
C THR A 44 -5.81 2.38 2.76
N ILE A 45 -6.84 1.55 2.63
CA ILE A 45 -7.81 1.30 3.72
C ILE A 45 -7.12 0.74 4.96
N VAL A 46 -6.27 -0.28 4.79
CA VAL A 46 -5.52 -0.89 5.91
C VAL A 46 -4.60 0.13 6.59
N THR A 47 -3.97 1.01 5.80
CA THR A 47 -3.11 2.07 6.32
C THR A 47 -3.91 3.07 7.16
N ILE A 48 -5.08 3.52 6.67
CA ILE A 48 -5.96 4.43 7.41
C ILE A 48 -6.43 3.79 8.72
N ILE A 49 -6.92 2.54 8.67
CA ILE A 49 -7.35 1.81 9.87
C ILE A 49 -6.20 1.71 10.87
N SER A 50 -5.00 1.35 10.42
CA SER A 50 -3.83 1.23 11.28
C SER A 50 -3.48 2.56 11.97
N ILE A 51 -3.55 3.68 11.24
CA ILE A 51 -3.32 5.03 11.80
C ILE A 51 -4.41 5.38 12.84
N VAL A 52 -5.67 5.10 12.54
CA VAL A 52 -6.80 5.40 13.44
C VAL A 52 -6.71 4.56 14.72
N VAL A 53 -6.40 3.26 14.60
CA VAL A 53 -6.20 2.37 15.74
C VAL A 53 -5.01 2.83 16.58
N GLU A 54 -3.86 3.16 15.96
CA GLU A 54 -2.70 3.67 16.70
C GLU A 54 -3.03 4.95 17.49
N ARG A 55 -3.80 5.87 16.89
CA ARG A 55 -4.25 7.10 17.56
C ARG A 55 -5.27 6.89 18.68
N ARG A 56 -6.02 5.79 18.67
CA ARG A 56 -7.01 5.45 19.71
C ARG A 56 -6.40 4.68 20.89
N THR A 57 -5.23 4.10 20.69
CA THR A 57 -4.53 3.28 21.69
C THR A 57 -3.46 4.06 22.47
N LYS A 58 -3.22 5.33 22.11
CA LYS A 58 -2.43 6.32 22.87
C LYS A 58 -3.36 7.30 23.54
#